data_AF-A0A9E4D1A9-F1
#
_entry.id   AF-A0A9E4D1A9-F1
#
_cell.length_a   1.000
_cell.length_b   1.000
_cell.length_c   1.000
_cell.angle_alpha   90.00
_cell.angle_beta   90.00
_cell.angle_gamma   90.00
#
_symmetry.space_group_name_H-M   'P 1'
#
loop_
_entity.id
_entity.type
_entity.pdbx_description
1 polymer ?
#
loop_
_entity_poly.entity_id
_entity_poly.type
_entity_poly.pdbx_seq_one_letter_code
_entity_poly.pdbx_strand_id
1 'polypeptide(L)'
;MAVRTGQQYLDGLRSTGREIWLGDERVESVVDHPALAEGAKAIADYYDVHHDAPDRLVMADPDNGEDISITHMQPRSIEDLKRRHEGLVRIAELSLGTMGRTPDYMNVTFAGFAADKIRWAGENGENAQGYENLVEFQKRLRRDDLSLTHTIVHPVIDKQTDFNFVDNPIPLHKVGETKDSIVVRGARMLATLAPFADEQTVYPGAPVPPDSNPAYALAFTVSMDAPGLVFLCRDSFSRDVANPLDAPFSHHFDEQDAYCIFDDVEVPKENLFIDGDIRAYNLVMHTSPWWPNIMQQTTIRALTKLEFLYRLAGLMAEATNDNSDGTRDMLGEIYTYVETTRSCLLCAEDRAVTSEDGLVHPEGRALHPLRALLPKWMVRTNEIIRTIGNANLLAAPTKAQLSDERISALCEEFLHGGGDMPTHKRAQIFRMAWDFVGSSLGMRNDLYERHYLGSPKRTHLTIERLYAQPNRDRGDQLIDRFLAATEQRGNR
;
A
#
# COMPACT_ATOMS: atom_id res chain seq x y z
N MET A 1 -2.44 20.06 -15.77
CA MET A 1 -2.82 20.92 -14.63
C MET A 1 -2.03 20.39 -13.46
N ALA A 2 -1.06 21.16 -12.97
CA ALA A 2 -0.26 20.82 -11.80
C ALA A 2 -1.08 20.30 -10.60
N VAL A 3 -0.38 19.73 -9.62
CA VAL A 3 -0.88 19.15 -8.35
C VAL A 3 -2.29 19.60 -7.95
N ARG A 4 -3.25 18.66 -7.93
CA ARG A 4 -4.66 18.93 -7.63
C ARG A 4 -4.82 19.41 -6.18
N THR A 5 -5.86 20.21 -5.92
CA THR A 5 -6.37 20.43 -4.56
C THR A 5 -7.36 19.33 -4.20
N GLY A 6 -7.62 19.14 -2.90
CA GLY A 6 -8.63 18.21 -2.42
C GLY A 6 -10.01 18.52 -3.00
N GLN A 7 -10.37 19.80 -3.11
CA GLN A 7 -11.63 20.22 -3.74
C GLN A 7 -11.70 19.84 -5.23
N GLN A 8 -10.63 20.06 -6.00
CA GLN A 8 -10.58 19.67 -7.42
C GLN A 8 -10.73 18.16 -7.58
N TYR A 9 -10.10 17.37 -6.71
CA TYR A 9 -10.25 15.92 -6.67
C TYR A 9 -11.71 15.50 -6.36
N LEU A 10 -12.33 16.07 -5.33
CA LEU A 10 -13.73 15.76 -4.99
C LEU A 10 -14.70 16.16 -6.12
N ASP A 11 -14.47 17.27 -6.79
CA ASP A 11 -15.29 17.69 -7.95
C ASP A 11 -15.09 16.75 -9.15
N GLY A 12 -13.87 16.24 -9.36
CA GLY A 12 -13.59 15.19 -10.32
C GLY A 12 -14.40 13.91 -10.03
N LEU A 13 -14.44 13.48 -8.76
CA LEU A 13 -15.28 12.34 -8.35
C LEU A 13 -16.77 12.58 -8.63
N ARG A 14 -17.30 13.78 -8.35
CA ARG A 14 -18.71 14.13 -8.66
C ARG A 14 -19.04 14.08 -10.14
N SER A 15 -18.07 14.39 -10.99
CA SER A 15 -18.26 14.55 -12.43
C SER A 15 -18.30 13.23 -13.22
N THR A 16 -18.02 12.10 -12.57
CA THR A 16 -17.80 10.80 -13.22
C THR A 16 -18.85 9.76 -12.80
N GLY A 17 -19.45 9.08 -13.79
CA GLY A 17 -20.55 8.13 -13.60
C GLY A 17 -20.08 6.69 -13.39
N ARG A 18 -19.41 6.42 -12.26
CA ARG A 18 -18.86 5.08 -11.95
C ARG A 18 -19.94 4.09 -11.45
N GLU A 19 -19.83 2.83 -11.83
CA GLU A 19 -20.75 1.78 -11.37
C GLU A 19 -20.19 1.04 -10.15
N ILE A 20 -20.54 1.57 -8.98
CA ILE A 20 -20.14 1.03 -7.69
C ILE A 20 -21.38 0.57 -6.93
N TRP A 21 -21.31 -0.63 -6.38
CA TRP A 21 -22.33 -1.20 -5.51
C TRP A 21 -21.81 -1.30 -4.09
N LEU A 22 -22.62 -0.89 -3.13
CA LEU A 22 -22.35 -0.98 -1.70
C LEU A 22 -23.63 -1.43 -0.99
N GLY A 23 -23.57 -2.58 -0.30
CA GLY A 23 -24.76 -3.15 0.31
C GLY A 23 -25.81 -3.55 -0.74
N ASP A 24 -26.99 -2.97 -0.65
CA ASP A 24 -28.14 -3.23 -1.52
C ASP A 24 -28.36 -2.18 -2.62
N GLU A 25 -27.47 -1.18 -2.73
CA GLU A 25 -27.64 -0.07 -3.67
C GLU A 25 -26.43 0.18 -4.57
N ARG A 26 -26.71 0.81 -5.72
CA ARG A 26 -25.71 1.44 -6.56
C ARG A 26 -25.45 2.85 -6.02
N VAL A 27 -24.19 3.17 -5.77
CA VAL A 27 -23.76 4.48 -5.27
C VAL A 27 -23.91 5.54 -6.35
N GLU A 28 -24.76 6.55 -6.12
CA GLU A 28 -24.95 7.68 -7.04
C GLU A 28 -23.82 8.71 -6.95
N SER A 29 -23.34 9.00 -5.75
CA SER A 29 -22.24 9.97 -5.50
C SER A 29 -21.34 9.47 -4.37
N VAL A 30 -20.08 9.16 -4.67
CA VAL A 30 -19.11 8.69 -3.65
C VAL A 30 -18.85 9.76 -2.59
N VAL A 31 -18.81 11.03 -3.00
CA VAL A 31 -18.47 12.14 -2.10
C VAL A 31 -19.61 12.57 -1.18
N ASP A 32 -20.85 12.25 -1.55
CA ASP A 32 -22.04 12.58 -0.75
C ASP A 32 -22.63 11.34 -0.04
N HIS A 33 -22.17 10.13 -0.39
CA HIS A 33 -22.61 8.89 0.23
C HIS A 33 -22.11 8.78 1.69
N PRO A 34 -23.00 8.62 2.69
CA PRO A 34 -22.61 8.67 4.11
C PRO A 34 -21.49 7.70 4.50
N ALA A 35 -21.47 6.51 3.90
CA ALA A 35 -20.48 5.48 4.19
C ALA A 35 -19.14 5.63 3.44
N LEU A 36 -19.01 6.62 2.54
CA LEU A 36 -17.85 6.81 1.67
C LEU A 36 -17.29 8.24 1.71
N ALA A 37 -18.10 9.24 2.03
CA ALA A 37 -17.75 10.65 1.99
C ALA A 37 -16.48 10.98 2.79
N GLU A 38 -16.31 10.39 3.97
CA GLU A 38 -15.12 10.59 4.79
C GLU A 38 -13.87 9.92 4.20
N GLY A 39 -13.99 8.75 3.57
CA GLY A 39 -12.91 8.13 2.84
C GLY A 39 -12.47 8.97 1.63
N ALA A 40 -13.42 9.61 0.94
CA ALA A 40 -13.13 10.54 -0.14
C ALA A 40 -12.40 11.80 0.39
N LYS A 41 -12.81 12.33 1.55
CA LYS A 41 -12.11 13.45 2.20
C LYS A 41 -10.69 13.08 2.63
N ALA A 42 -10.46 11.86 3.12
CA ALA A 42 -9.10 11.42 3.45
C ALA A 42 -8.16 11.40 2.24
N ILE A 43 -8.68 11.14 1.03
CA ILE A 43 -7.91 11.28 -0.21
C ILE A 43 -7.83 12.75 -0.66
N ALA A 44 -8.84 13.58 -0.39
CA ALA A 44 -8.74 15.02 -0.60
C ALA A 44 -7.60 15.64 0.25
N ASP A 45 -7.44 15.19 1.50
CA ASP A 45 -6.35 15.62 2.39
C ASP A 45 -4.96 15.25 1.83
N TYR A 46 -4.84 14.14 1.09
CA TYR A 46 -3.63 13.79 0.36
C TYR A 46 -3.28 14.83 -0.72
N TYR A 47 -4.26 15.37 -1.40
CA TYR A 47 -4.04 16.43 -2.39
C TYR A 47 -3.70 17.75 -1.71
N ASP A 48 -4.45 18.13 -0.67
CA ASP A 48 -4.24 19.39 0.04
C ASP A 48 -2.87 19.47 0.74
N VAL A 49 -2.31 18.36 1.22
CA VAL A 49 -1.00 18.38 1.89
C VAL A 49 0.13 18.87 0.97
N HIS A 50 0.01 18.71 -0.35
CA HIS A 50 1.02 19.20 -1.29
C HIS A 50 1.07 20.73 -1.32
N HIS A 51 -0.05 21.40 -1.03
CA HIS A 51 -0.14 22.85 -0.92
C HIS A 51 0.33 23.34 0.48
N ASP A 52 0.20 22.49 1.50
CA ASP A 52 0.69 22.79 2.86
C ASP A 52 2.20 22.61 3.03
N ALA A 53 2.79 21.65 2.31
CA ALA A 53 4.22 21.31 2.39
C ALA A 53 4.89 21.21 1.01
N PRO A 54 4.80 22.25 0.16
CA PRO A 54 5.29 22.20 -1.22
C PRO A 54 6.79 21.92 -1.31
N ASP A 55 7.59 22.45 -0.37
CA ASP A 55 9.04 22.23 -0.31
C ASP A 55 9.44 20.75 -0.21
N ARG A 56 8.56 19.89 0.30
CA ARG A 56 8.79 18.44 0.45
C ARG A 56 8.03 17.60 -0.55
N LEU A 57 6.89 18.09 -1.04
CA LEU A 57 5.91 17.29 -1.78
C LEU A 57 5.79 17.66 -3.26
N VAL A 58 6.39 18.76 -3.70
CA VAL A 58 6.29 19.24 -5.08
C VAL A 58 7.66 19.22 -5.75
N MET A 59 7.67 18.88 -7.03
CA MET A 59 8.83 19.03 -7.92
C MET A 59 8.39 19.48 -9.31
N ALA A 60 9.31 20.06 -10.08
CA ALA A 60 9.06 20.39 -11.48
C ALA A 60 9.01 19.11 -12.34
N ASP A 61 8.01 19.00 -13.21
CA ASP A 61 7.91 17.98 -14.24
C ASP A 61 9.10 18.11 -15.20
N PRO A 62 9.80 17.00 -15.51
CA PRO A 62 10.99 17.04 -16.35
C PRO A 62 10.74 17.47 -17.81
N ASP A 63 9.51 17.37 -18.32
CA ASP A 63 9.19 17.64 -19.72
C ASP A 63 8.73 19.09 -19.95
N ASN A 64 7.97 19.67 -19.01
CA ASN A 64 7.35 21.00 -19.19
C ASN A 64 7.58 21.97 -18.02
N GLY A 65 8.17 21.52 -16.91
CA GLY A 65 8.45 22.34 -15.74
C GLY A 65 7.23 22.70 -14.87
N GLU A 66 6.04 22.14 -15.14
CA GLU A 66 4.87 22.31 -14.25
C GLU A 66 5.06 21.57 -12.92
N ASP A 67 4.42 22.05 -11.86
CA ASP A 67 4.50 21.43 -10.54
C ASP A 67 3.76 20.08 -10.52
N ILE A 68 4.44 19.02 -10.08
CA ILE A 68 3.90 17.67 -9.91
C ILE A 68 4.26 17.13 -8.53
N SER A 69 3.52 16.12 -8.08
CA SER A 69 3.86 15.42 -6.84
C SER A 69 5.25 14.79 -6.91
N ILE A 70 6.03 14.94 -5.83
CA ILE A 70 7.33 14.29 -5.62
C ILE A 70 7.24 12.76 -5.75
N THR A 71 6.04 12.20 -5.61
CA THR A 71 5.78 10.76 -5.68
C THR A 71 5.88 10.20 -7.09
N HIS A 72 5.83 11.05 -8.13
CA HIS A 72 6.11 10.68 -9.52
C HIS A 72 7.60 10.70 -9.88
N MET A 73 8.48 11.09 -8.94
CA MET A 73 9.91 11.15 -9.16
C MET A 73 10.46 9.79 -9.59
N GLN A 74 11.17 9.80 -10.72
CA GLN A 74 12.07 8.74 -11.17
C GLN A 74 13.49 9.06 -10.69
N PRO A 75 13.95 8.52 -9.55
CA PRO A 75 15.19 8.97 -8.92
C PRO A 75 16.40 8.69 -9.81
N ARG A 76 17.33 9.64 -9.89
CA ARG A 76 18.59 9.50 -10.65
C ARG A 76 19.83 9.60 -9.75
N SER A 77 19.61 9.73 -8.44
CA SER A 77 20.65 9.82 -7.43
C SER A 77 20.15 9.34 -6.06
N ILE A 78 21.08 9.11 -5.12
CA ILE A 78 20.74 8.88 -3.70
C ILE A 78 20.04 10.10 -3.11
N GLU A 79 20.39 11.31 -3.55
CA GLU A 79 19.75 12.54 -3.06
C GLU A 79 18.29 12.61 -3.48
N ASP A 80 17.96 12.18 -4.70
CA ASP A 80 16.56 12.06 -5.13
C ASP A 80 15.78 11.05 -4.27
N LEU A 81 16.39 9.91 -3.90
CA LEU A 81 15.77 8.96 -2.99
C LEU A 81 15.47 9.56 -1.62
N LYS A 82 16.38 10.38 -1.08
CA LYS A 82 16.20 11.09 0.20
C LYS A 82 15.11 12.15 0.11
N ARG A 83 15.10 12.95 -0.96
CA ARG A 83 14.04 13.94 -1.21
C ARG A 83 12.66 13.28 -1.30
N ARG A 84 12.55 12.18 -2.06
CA ARG A 84 11.29 11.43 -2.13
C ARG A 84 10.95 10.79 -0.79
N HIS A 85 11.92 10.28 -0.03
CA HIS A 85 11.70 9.74 1.32
C HIS A 85 11.00 10.77 2.21
N GLU A 86 11.49 12.00 2.28
CA GLU A 86 10.88 13.05 3.11
C GLU A 86 9.42 13.32 2.74
N GLY A 87 9.11 13.35 1.43
CA GLY A 87 7.74 13.46 0.95
C GLY A 87 6.86 12.26 1.31
N LEU A 88 7.36 11.05 1.13
CA LEU A 88 6.63 9.82 1.48
C LEU A 88 6.37 9.70 2.99
N VAL A 89 7.30 10.16 3.83
CA VAL A 89 7.08 10.27 5.29
C VAL A 89 5.93 11.22 5.58
N ARG A 90 5.96 12.42 4.98
CA ARG A 90 4.91 13.43 5.18
C ARG A 90 3.53 12.93 4.76
N ILE A 91 3.44 12.18 3.67
CA ILE A 91 2.20 11.55 3.22
C ILE A 91 1.75 10.46 4.19
N ALA A 92 2.65 9.57 4.62
CA ALA A 92 2.32 8.49 5.54
C ALA A 92 1.79 9.02 6.89
N GLU A 93 2.26 10.17 7.36
CA GLU A 93 1.79 10.83 8.59
C GLU A 93 0.30 11.19 8.57
N LEU A 94 -0.29 11.48 7.40
CA LEU A 94 -1.71 11.88 7.27
C LEU A 94 -2.66 10.82 7.86
N SER A 95 -2.33 9.55 7.67
CA SER A 95 -3.13 8.42 8.15
C SER A 95 -2.43 7.58 9.22
N LEU A 96 -1.29 8.07 9.75
CA LEU A 96 -0.42 7.32 10.67
C LEU A 96 0.00 5.96 10.08
N GLY A 97 0.21 5.93 8.76
CA GLY A 97 0.54 4.74 7.97
C GLY A 97 -0.63 3.77 7.75
N THR A 98 -1.86 4.13 8.15
CA THR A 98 -3.04 3.24 8.08
C THR A 98 -3.49 3.01 6.66
N MET A 99 -3.60 4.07 5.86
CA MET A 99 -4.00 3.97 4.45
C MET A 99 -2.83 3.43 3.62
N GLY A 100 -3.07 2.30 2.94
CA GLY A 100 -2.05 1.59 2.16
C GLY A 100 -2.06 1.93 0.67
N ARG A 101 -3.08 2.65 0.20
CA ARG A 101 -3.38 2.89 -1.22
C ARG A 101 -3.63 4.35 -1.54
N THR A 102 -3.12 5.28 -0.73
CA THR A 102 -3.04 6.68 -1.14
C THR A 102 -2.32 6.81 -2.50
N PRO A 103 -2.59 7.85 -3.31
CA PRO A 103 -2.14 7.92 -4.70
C PRO A 103 -0.63 7.76 -4.90
N ASP A 104 0.20 8.12 -3.91
CA ASP A 104 1.65 7.92 -3.92
C ASP A 104 2.08 6.47 -4.20
N TYR A 105 1.27 5.49 -3.77
CA TYR A 105 1.51 4.08 -4.02
C TYR A 105 1.59 3.78 -5.53
N MET A 106 0.60 4.24 -6.28
CA MET A 106 0.52 4.00 -7.72
C MET A 106 1.40 4.98 -8.51
N ASN A 107 1.63 6.18 -7.99
CA ASN A 107 2.55 7.15 -8.57
C ASN A 107 3.99 6.61 -8.61
N VAL A 108 4.50 6.11 -7.48
CA VAL A 108 5.81 5.45 -7.42
C VAL A 108 5.83 4.21 -8.32
N THR A 109 4.71 3.50 -8.42
CA THR A 109 4.61 2.30 -9.24
C THR A 109 4.78 2.58 -10.72
N PHE A 110 3.94 3.46 -11.26
CA PHE A 110 3.99 3.80 -12.69
C PHE A 110 5.23 4.62 -13.05
N ALA A 111 5.76 5.44 -12.13
CA ALA A 111 7.07 6.08 -12.32
C ALA A 111 8.18 5.04 -12.50
N GLY A 112 8.19 3.99 -11.67
CA GLY A 112 9.14 2.89 -11.78
C GLY A 112 8.98 2.08 -13.08
N PHE A 113 7.75 1.79 -13.49
CA PHE A 113 7.47 1.09 -14.74
C PHE A 113 7.90 1.89 -15.98
N ALA A 114 7.53 3.17 -16.06
CA ALA A 114 7.90 4.02 -17.19
C ALA A 114 9.42 4.25 -17.30
N ALA A 115 10.15 4.12 -16.19
CA ALA A 115 11.61 4.24 -16.13
C ALA A 115 12.37 2.96 -16.51
N ASP A 116 11.69 1.83 -16.76
CA ASP A 116 12.28 0.51 -16.99
C ASP A 116 12.02 0.04 -18.43
N LYS A 117 12.60 0.78 -19.38
CA LYS A 117 12.43 0.54 -20.82
C LYS A 117 12.84 -0.87 -21.21
N ILE A 118 13.97 -1.36 -20.70
CA ILE A 118 14.55 -2.65 -21.11
C ILE A 118 13.55 -3.80 -20.92
N ARG A 119 12.83 -3.81 -19.79
CA ARG A 119 11.88 -4.89 -19.49
C ARG A 119 10.52 -4.67 -20.12
N TRP A 120 10.03 -3.42 -20.12
CA TRP A 120 8.70 -3.10 -20.63
C TRP A 120 8.61 -3.08 -22.16
N ALA A 121 9.65 -2.62 -22.86
CA ALA A 121 9.70 -2.71 -24.32
C ALA A 121 10.03 -4.12 -24.82
N GLY A 122 10.56 -4.98 -23.94
CA GLY A 122 11.12 -6.28 -24.30
C GLY A 122 12.56 -6.16 -24.82
N GLU A 123 13.35 -7.24 -24.68
CA GLU A 123 14.78 -7.23 -25.02
C GLU A 123 15.03 -6.94 -26.50
N ASN A 124 14.09 -7.34 -27.37
CA ASN A 124 14.16 -7.12 -28.81
C ASN A 124 13.14 -6.08 -29.30
N GLY A 125 12.49 -5.35 -28.39
CA GLY A 125 11.45 -4.37 -28.73
C GLY A 125 10.09 -4.98 -29.06
N GLU A 126 9.84 -6.24 -28.70
CA GLU A 126 8.58 -6.94 -28.99
C GLU A 126 7.33 -6.26 -28.39
N ASN A 127 7.48 -5.50 -27.31
CA ASN A 127 6.42 -4.72 -26.66
C ASN A 127 6.69 -3.21 -26.69
N ALA A 128 7.42 -2.72 -27.70
CA ALA A 128 7.83 -1.31 -27.78
C ALA A 128 6.64 -0.34 -27.75
N GLN A 129 5.55 -0.63 -28.48
CA GLN A 129 4.36 0.23 -28.47
C GLN A 129 3.68 0.26 -27.10
N GLY A 130 3.59 -0.89 -26.41
CA GLY A 130 3.04 -0.97 -25.05
C GLY A 130 3.87 -0.15 -24.05
N TYR A 131 5.19 -0.13 -24.21
CA TYR A 131 6.06 0.75 -23.43
C TYR A 131 5.83 2.24 -23.71
N GLU A 132 5.70 2.65 -24.98
CA GLU A 132 5.41 4.06 -25.31
C GLU A 132 4.06 4.50 -24.72
N ASN A 133 3.04 3.65 -24.82
CA ASN A 133 1.73 3.89 -24.19
C ASN A 133 1.85 4.05 -22.66
N LEU A 134 2.68 3.23 -22.00
CA LEU A 134 2.95 3.32 -20.57
C LEU A 134 3.65 4.65 -20.20
N VAL A 135 4.59 5.11 -21.01
CA VAL A 135 5.28 6.39 -20.80
C VAL A 135 4.31 7.56 -20.97
N GLU A 136 3.47 7.55 -22.00
CA GLU A 136 2.44 8.58 -22.20
C GLU A 136 1.39 8.55 -21.10
N PHE A 137 0.98 7.37 -20.64
CA PHE A 137 0.11 7.26 -19.47
C PHE A 137 0.77 7.82 -18.22
N GLN A 138 2.05 7.53 -17.96
CA GLN A 138 2.73 8.07 -16.77
C GLN A 138 2.84 9.61 -16.81
N LYS A 139 2.98 10.20 -18.02
CA LYS A 139 2.89 11.66 -18.21
C LYS A 139 1.48 12.17 -17.92
N ARG A 140 0.42 11.49 -18.37
CA ARG A 140 -0.97 11.86 -18.05
C ARG A 140 -1.23 11.78 -16.54
N LEU A 141 -0.88 10.63 -15.94
CA LEU A 141 -1.01 10.36 -14.51
C LEU A 141 -0.44 11.48 -13.65
N ARG A 142 0.77 11.97 -13.94
CA ARG A 142 1.40 13.04 -13.15
C ARG A 142 0.91 14.45 -13.49
N ARG A 143 0.42 14.69 -14.72
CA ARG A 143 -0.06 16.02 -15.17
C ARG A 143 -1.52 16.28 -14.92
N ASP A 144 -2.29 15.23 -14.70
CA ASP A 144 -3.69 15.30 -14.26
C ASP A 144 -3.82 14.85 -12.78
N ASP A 145 -2.68 14.49 -12.16
CA ASP A 145 -2.51 14.10 -10.76
C ASP A 145 -3.49 13.02 -10.30
N LEU A 146 -3.69 12.01 -11.15
CA LEU A 146 -4.77 11.01 -11.04
C LEU A 146 -4.58 10.09 -9.82
N SER A 147 -5.68 9.79 -9.14
CA SER A 147 -5.78 8.73 -8.14
C SER A 147 -6.07 7.42 -8.85
N LEU A 148 -5.26 6.39 -8.60
CA LEU A 148 -5.39 5.09 -9.25
C LEU A 148 -5.75 4.02 -8.23
N THR A 149 -6.74 3.19 -8.57
CA THR A 149 -6.84 1.84 -8.00
C THR A 149 -6.19 0.84 -8.96
N HIS A 150 -5.99 -0.39 -8.49
CA HIS A 150 -5.40 -1.43 -9.31
C HIS A 150 -5.90 -2.82 -8.94
N THR A 151 -5.73 -3.74 -9.88
CA THR A 151 -5.95 -5.15 -9.66
C THR A 151 -4.86 -6.00 -10.27
N ILE A 152 -4.32 -6.92 -9.47
CA ILE A 152 -3.30 -7.91 -9.89
C ILE A 152 -3.71 -9.35 -9.57
N VAL A 153 -4.63 -9.54 -8.63
CA VAL A 153 -5.01 -10.87 -8.13
C VAL A 153 -6.18 -11.41 -8.93
N HIS A 154 -6.04 -12.63 -9.44
CA HIS A 154 -7.14 -13.33 -10.11
C HIS A 154 -8.19 -13.81 -9.08
N PRO A 155 -9.46 -13.95 -9.47
CA PRO A 155 -10.49 -14.59 -8.65
C PRO A 155 -10.03 -15.94 -8.11
N VAL A 156 -10.35 -16.20 -6.85
CA VAL A 156 -10.10 -17.49 -6.20
C VAL A 156 -11.46 -18.12 -5.94
N ILE A 157 -11.92 -18.98 -6.86
CA ILE A 157 -13.25 -19.60 -6.82
C ILE A 157 -13.11 -21.08 -6.52
N ASP A 158 -12.29 -21.79 -7.30
CA ASP A 158 -11.95 -23.18 -7.09
C ASP A 158 -10.45 -23.36 -7.32
N LYS A 159 -9.69 -23.52 -6.23
CA LYS A 159 -8.23 -23.63 -6.27
C LYS A 159 -7.72 -24.81 -7.11
N GLN A 160 -8.57 -25.78 -7.46
CA GLN A 160 -8.23 -26.87 -8.38
C GLN A 160 -8.26 -26.45 -9.85
N THR A 161 -8.90 -25.34 -10.18
CA THR A 161 -9.09 -24.86 -11.56
C THR A 161 -8.68 -23.40 -11.76
N ASP A 162 -8.51 -22.62 -10.69
CA ASP A 162 -8.12 -21.20 -10.73
C ASP A 162 -6.78 -20.95 -11.46
N PHE A 163 -5.91 -21.96 -11.54
CA PHE A 163 -4.62 -21.86 -12.25
C PHE A 163 -4.73 -22.13 -13.76
N ASN A 164 -5.92 -22.49 -14.26
CA ASN A 164 -6.15 -22.71 -15.68
C ASN A 164 -6.37 -21.37 -16.39
N PHE A 165 -5.47 -21.03 -17.32
CA PHE A 165 -5.51 -19.82 -18.16
C PHE A 165 -5.64 -20.18 -19.65
N VAL A 166 -6.43 -21.20 -19.99
CA VAL A 166 -6.70 -21.59 -21.38
C VAL A 166 -8.11 -21.17 -21.78
N ASP A 167 -9.12 -21.75 -21.13
CA ASP A 167 -10.55 -21.55 -21.41
C ASP A 167 -11.34 -21.21 -20.13
N ASN A 168 -10.70 -20.59 -19.16
CA ASN A 168 -11.34 -20.22 -17.90
C ASN A 168 -12.04 -18.85 -18.04
N PRO A 169 -13.38 -18.76 -18.01
CA PRO A 169 -14.09 -17.51 -18.25
C PRO A 169 -13.99 -16.52 -17.08
N ILE A 170 -13.48 -16.94 -15.92
CA ILE A 170 -13.53 -16.16 -14.68
C ILE A 170 -12.41 -15.10 -14.60
N PRO A 171 -11.11 -15.43 -14.76
CA PRO A 171 -10.08 -14.41 -14.75
C PRO A 171 -10.28 -13.44 -15.92
N LEU A 172 -9.99 -12.16 -15.69
CA LEU A 172 -9.96 -11.15 -16.74
C LEU A 172 -9.13 -11.61 -17.96
N HIS A 173 -9.72 -11.56 -19.14
CA HIS A 173 -9.09 -11.89 -20.41
C HIS A 173 -9.69 -11.09 -21.57
N LYS A 174 -8.95 -11.01 -22.68
CA LYS A 174 -9.40 -10.42 -23.94
C LYS A 174 -10.40 -11.35 -24.64
N VAL A 175 -11.56 -10.82 -25.01
CA VAL A 175 -12.64 -11.54 -25.72
C VAL A 175 -12.89 -11.02 -27.13
N GLY A 176 -12.34 -9.84 -27.46
CA GLY A 176 -12.51 -9.25 -28.78
C GLY A 176 -11.51 -8.13 -29.03
N GLU A 177 -11.44 -7.68 -30.27
CA GLU A 177 -10.61 -6.57 -30.69
C GLU A 177 -11.23 -5.83 -31.88
N THR A 178 -11.15 -4.51 -31.85
CA THR A 178 -11.46 -3.63 -32.96
C THR A 178 -10.18 -2.96 -33.46
N LYS A 179 -10.30 -2.06 -34.44
CA LYS A 179 -9.14 -1.29 -34.90
C LYS A 179 -8.51 -0.49 -33.75
N ASP A 180 -9.33 0.12 -32.90
CA ASP A 180 -8.92 1.15 -31.96
C ASP A 180 -8.93 0.70 -30.48
N SER A 181 -9.59 -0.43 -30.18
CA SER A 181 -9.74 -0.96 -28.80
C SER A 181 -9.66 -2.48 -28.74
N ILE A 182 -9.41 -3.04 -27.55
CA ILE A 182 -9.72 -4.44 -27.22
C ILE A 182 -10.99 -4.49 -26.35
N VAL A 183 -11.67 -5.62 -26.34
CA VAL A 183 -12.76 -5.91 -25.41
C VAL A 183 -12.29 -6.93 -24.40
N VAL A 184 -12.46 -6.63 -23.11
CA VAL A 184 -12.04 -7.51 -22.02
C VAL A 184 -13.25 -7.93 -21.18
N ARG A 185 -13.21 -9.18 -20.71
CA ARG A 185 -14.25 -9.77 -19.86
C ARG A 185 -13.64 -10.58 -18.73
N GLY A 186 -14.34 -10.66 -17.61
CA GLY A 186 -13.99 -11.48 -16.46
C GLY A 186 -13.87 -10.64 -15.22
N ALA A 187 -13.11 -11.12 -14.24
CA ALA A 187 -13.01 -10.46 -12.96
C ALA A 187 -11.59 -10.43 -12.38
N ARG A 188 -11.44 -9.56 -11.39
CA ARG A 188 -10.24 -9.42 -10.56
C ARG A 188 -10.63 -9.23 -9.10
N MET A 189 -9.81 -9.78 -8.21
CA MET A 189 -9.98 -9.62 -6.78
C MET A 189 -9.40 -8.30 -6.30
N LEU A 190 -10.15 -7.64 -5.42
CA LEU A 190 -9.67 -6.62 -4.48
C LEU A 190 -8.98 -5.43 -5.16
N ALA A 191 -9.79 -4.56 -5.76
CA ALA A 191 -9.44 -3.19 -6.10
C ALA A 191 -9.59 -2.31 -4.85
N THR A 192 -8.58 -2.33 -3.97
CA THR A 192 -8.56 -1.44 -2.81
C THR A 192 -8.50 0.01 -3.31
N LEU A 193 -9.30 0.91 -2.71
CA LEU A 193 -9.49 2.32 -3.09
C LEU A 193 -10.44 2.54 -4.28
N ALA A 194 -11.08 1.50 -4.84
CA ALA A 194 -11.85 1.65 -6.08
C ALA A 194 -12.86 2.82 -6.08
N PRO A 195 -13.68 3.06 -5.03
CA PRO A 195 -14.60 4.19 -5.04
C PRO A 195 -13.95 5.56 -5.16
N PHE A 196 -12.70 5.68 -4.72
CA PHE A 196 -11.96 6.95 -4.61
C PHE A 196 -10.93 7.14 -5.73
N ALA A 197 -10.93 6.27 -6.74
CA ALA A 197 -10.01 6.36 -7.87
C ALA A 197 -10.63 7.13 -9.06
N ASP A 198 -9.76 7.74 -9.86
CA ASP A 198 -10.09 8.28 -11.19
C ASP A 198 -10.03 7.16 -12.25
N GLU A 199 -9.01 6.29 -12.18
CA GLU A 199 -8.84 5.18 -13.13
C GLU A 199 -8.54 3.84 -12.42
N GLN A 200 -8.97 2.75 -13.06
CA GLN A 200 -8.66 1.36 -12.72
C GLN A 200 -7.48 0.87 -13.58
N THR A 201 -6.41 0.45 -12.93
CA THR A 201 -5.24 -0.12 -13.61
C THR A 201 -5.16 -1.63 -13.45
N VAL A 202 -4.91 -2.32 -14.56
CA VAL A 202 -4.59 -3.74 -14.58
C VAL A 202 -3.11 -3.83 -14.93
N TYR A 203 -2.31 -4.45 -14.08
CA TYR A 203 -0.90 -4.69 -14.39
C TYR A 203 -0.49 -6.08 -13.92
N PRO A 204 0.69 -6.57 -14.35
CA PRO A 204 1.05 -7.96 -14.11
C PRO A 204 1.16 -8.31 -12.62
N GLY A 205 0.65 -9.50 -12.27
CA GLY A 205 0.64 -10.02 -10.91
C GLY A 205 1.50 -11.28 -10.77
N ALA A 206 0.87 -12.37 -10.33
CA ALA A 206 1.51 -13.68 -10.37
C ALA A 206 1.78 -14.10 -11.83
N PRO A 207 2.87 -14.84 -12.09
CA PRO A 207 3.22 -15.21 -13.46
C PRO A 207 2.18 -16.14 -14.07
N VAL A 208 1.92 -15.94 -15.36
CA VAL A 208 1.06 -16.80 -16.18
C VAL A 208 1.93 -17.91 -16.82
N PRO A 209 1.52 -19.19 -16.77
CA PRO A 209 2.27 -20.28 -17.39
C PRO A 209 2.54 -20.05 -18.90
N PRO A 210 3.73 -20.40 -19.43
CA PRO A 210 4.07 -20.13 -20.84
C PRO A 210 3.14 -20.73 -21.89
N ASP A 211 2.44 -21.82 -21.55
CA ASP A 211 1.49 -22.55 -22.39
C ASP A 211 0.04 -22.06 -22.24
N SER A 212 -0.18 -20.98 -21.48
CA SER A 212 -1.50 -20.35 -21.33
C SER A 212 -1.94 -19.64 -22.59
N ASN A 213 -3.24 -19.38 -22.70
CA ASN A 213 -3.79 -18.50 -23.71
C ASN A 213 -3.25 -17.06 -23.50
N PRO A 214 -2.62 -16.43 -24.51
CA PRO A 214 -2.14 -15.06 -24.44
C PRO A 214 -3.18 -14.04 -23.96
N ALA A 215 -4.47 -14.27 -24.20
CA ALA A 215 -5.55 -13.34 -23.84
C ALA A 215 -5.62 -12.98 -22.35
N TYR A 216 -4.98 -13.74 -21.44
CA TYR A 216 -4.91 -13.46 -20.01
C TYR A 216 -3.72 -12.56 -19.61
N ALA A 217 -2.71 -12.41 -20.48
CA ALA A 217 -1.53 -11.58 -20.23
C ALA A 217 -1.81 -10.14 -20.68
N LEU A 218 -2.46 -9.37 -19.80
CA LEU A 218 -2.88 -8.01 -20.06
C LEU A 218 -2.33 -7.03 -19.03
N ALA A 219 -1.97 -5.83 -19.48
CA ALA A 219 -1.72 -4.67 -18.65
C ALA A 219 -2.26 -3.42 -19.33
N PHE A 220 -3.08 -2.63 -18.64
CA PHE A 220 -3.74 -1.45 -19.18
C PHE A 220 -4.31 -0.55 -18.08
N THR A 221 -4.82 0.62 -18.48
CA THR A 221 -5.65 1.49 -17.63
C THR A 221 -7.02 1.73 -18.27
N VAL A 222 -8.02 2.00 -17.44
CA VAL A 222 -9.37 2.38 -17.90
C VAL A 222 -10.02 3.32 -16.89
N SER A 223 -10.81 4.28 -17.38
CA SER A 223 -11.58 5.18 -16.51
C SER A 223 -12.56 4.42 -15.62
N MET A 224 -12.78 4.90 -14.40
CA MET A 224 -13.71 4.28 -13.45
C MET A 224 -15.18 4.32 -13.90
N ASP A 225 -15.52 5.16 -14.89
CA ASP A 225 -16.85 5.27 -15.49
C ASP A 225 -16.98 4.54 -16.84
N ALA A 226 -16.00 3.70 -17.19
CA ALA A 226 -16.08 2.91 -18.42
C ALA A 226 -17.30 1.96 -18.38
N PRO A 227 -18.12 1.92 -19.45
CA PRO A 227 -19.25 1.01 -19.54
C PRO A 227 -18.83 -0.45 -19.33
N GLY A 228 -19.59 -1.18 -18.50
CA GLY A 228 -19.31 -2.58 -18.16
C GLY A 228 -18.30 -2.78 -17.03
N LEU A 229 -17.65 -1.72 -16.53
CA LEU A 229 -16.76 -1.79 -15.38
C LEU A 229 -17.56 -1.67 -14.07
N VAL A 230 -17.68 -2.77 -13.33
CA VAL A 230 -18.53 -2.86 -12.14
C VAL A 230 -17.70 -3.20 -10.91
N PHE A 231 -17.93 -2.45 -9.83
CA PHE A 231 -17.28 -2.69 -8.53
C PHE A 231 -18.28 -3.10 -7.47
N LEU A 232 -18.00 -4.20 -6.78
CA LEU A 232 -18.76 -4.66 -5.62
C LEU A 232 -17.95 -4.39 -4.36
N CYS A 233 -18.31 -3.35 -3.61
CA CYS A 233 -17.66 -3.02 -2.35
C CYS A 233 -18.04 -4.03 -1.26
N ARG A 234 -17.11 -4.26 -0.33
CA ARG A 234 -17.44 -4.91 0.94
C ARG A 234 -18.31 -3.99 1.80
N ASP A 235 -18.79 -4.51 2.92
CA ASP A 235 -19.43 -3.68 3.96
C ASP A 235 -18.53 -2.50 4.32
N SER A 236 -19.13 -1.31 4.43
CA SER A 236 -18.41 -0.14 4.89
C SER A 236 -18.10 -0.27 6.38
N PHE A 237 -16.84 0.00 6.71
CA PHE A 237 -16.38 0.12 8.08
C PHE A 237 -16.20 1.59 8.46
N SER A 238 -16.59 2.51 7.57
CA SER A 238 -16.78 3.90 7.94
C SER A 238 -17.80 3.99 9.07
N ARG A 239 -17.40 4.58 10.19
CA ARG A 239 -18.28 4.74 11.36
C ARG A 239 -18.84 6.14 11.39
N ASP A 240 -20.16 6.24 11.18
CA ASP A 240 -20.91 7.44 11.52
C ASP A 240 -20.96 7.56 13.06
N VAL A 241 -20.19 8.52 13.57
CA VAL A 241 -20.09 8.80 15.00
C VAL A 241 -20.40 10.27 15.23
N ALA A 242 -21.14 10.55 16.30
CA ALA A 242 -21.45 11.93 16.69
C ALA A 242 -20.17 12.76 16.97
N ASN A 243 -19.05 12.11 17.30
CA ASN A 243 -17.77 12.76 17.46
C ASN A 243 -16.63 11.91 16.86
N PRO A 244 -15.82 12.44 15.91
CA PRO A 244 -14.73 11.70 15.30
C PRO A 244 -13.69 11.16 16.29
N LEU A 245 -13.51 11.80 17.46
CA LEU A 245 -12.60 11.31 18.50
C LEU A 245 -13.02 9.97 19.09
N ASP A 246 -14.27 9.56 18.89
CA ASP A 246 -14.78 8.28 19.37
C ASP A 246 -14.42 7.09 18.45
N ALA A 247 -14.01 7.37 17.21
CA ALA A 247 -13.59 6.40 16.20
C ALA A 247 -12.65 7.07 15.17
N PRO A 248 -11.47 7.57 15.57
CA PRO A 248 -10.65 8.46 14.74
C PRO A 248 -10.11 7.80 13.46
N PHE A 249 -10.03 6.46 13.41
CA PHE A 249 -9.61 5.75 12.21
C PHE A 249 -10.82 5.34 11.38
N SER A 250 -11.77 4.66 12.01
CA SER A 250 -12.96 4.15 11.32
C SER A 250 -13.84 5.27 10.79
N HIS A 251 -13.81 6.47 11.35
CA HIS A 251 -14.55 7.59 10.78
C HIS A 251 -14.03 7.98 9.39
N HIS A 252 -12.70 7.95 9.19
CA HIS A 252 -12.06 8.71 8.12
C HIS A 252 -11.21 7.87 7.14
N PHE A 253 -10.60 6.77 7.57
CA PHE A 253 -9.58 6.04 6.79
C PHE A 253 -10.04 4.69 6.22
N ASP A 254 -11.34 4.51 5.96
CA ASP A 254 -11.86 3.26 5.39
C ASP A 254 -11.62 3.14 3.88
N GLU A 255 -10.53 2.46 3.50
CA GLU A 255 -10.25 2.13 2.10
C GLU A 255 -11.10 0.93 1.64
N GLN A 256 -12.07 1.18 0.77
CA GLN A 256 -12.93 0.12 0.25
C GLN A 256 -12.16 -0.91 -0.57
N ASP A 257 -12.39 -2.19 -0.28
CA ASP A 257 -11.81 -3.32 -0.99
C ASP A 257 -12.88 -3.93 -1.90
N ALA A 258 -12.88 -3.55 -3.18
CA ALA A 258 -13.93 -3.94 -4.11
C ALA A 258 -13.56 -5.16 -4.95
N TYR A 259 -14.53 -6.02 -5.23
CA TYR A 259 -14.42 -7.00 -6.31
C TYR A 259 -14.68 -6.30 -7.64
N CYS A 260 -13.82 -6.51 -8.64
CA CYS A 260 -13.87 -5.79 -9.92
C CYS A 260 -14.31 -6.75 -11.03
N ILE A 261 -15.37 -6.39 -11.74
CA ILE A 261 -15.96 -7.14 -12.85
C ILE A 261 -15.84 -6.29 -14.11
N PHE A 262 -15.36 -6.92 -15.17
CA PHE A 262 -15.32 -6.38 -16.53
C PHE A 262 -16.38 -7.14 -17.34
N ASP A 263 -17.51 -6.49 -17.59
CA ASP A 263 -18.59 -7.00 -18.44
C ASP A 263 -18.49 -6.37 -19.83
N ASP A 264 -17.67 -6.98 -20.69
CA ASP A 264 -17.35 -6.50 -22.05
C ASP A 264 -16.89 -5.03 -22.08
N VAL A 265 -15.86 -4.73 -21.31
CA VAL A 265 -15.27 -3.38 -21.22
C VAL A 265 -14.38 -3.13 -22.43
N GLU A 266 -14.60 -2.01 -23.12
CA GLU A 266 -13.70 -1.54 -24.18
C GLU A 266 -12.49 -0.81 -23.59
N VAL A 267 -11.30 -1.26 -23.98
CA VAL A 267 -10.03 -0.66 -23.58
C VAL A 267 -9.33 -0.10 -24.82
N PRO A 268 -9.17 1.23 -24.94
CA PRO A 268 -8.44 1.86 -26.04
C PRO A 268 -7.01 1.35 -26.15
N LYS A 269 -6.52 1.14 -27.38
CA LYS A 269 -5.16 0.61 -27.62
C LYS A 269 -4.05 1.51 -27.07
N GLU A 270 -4.28 2.81 -27.01
CA GLU A 270 -3.36 3.79 -26.40
C GLU A 270 -3.23 3.63 -24.87
N ASN A 271 -4.17 2.95 -24.22
CA ASN A 271 -4.12 2.63 -22.80
C ASN A 271 -3.60 1.20 -22.53
N LEU A 272 -3.17 0.45 -23.56
CA LEU A 272 -2.61 -0.90 -23.42
C LEU A 272 -1.10 -0.83 -23.23
N PHE A 273 -0.62 -1.44 -22.15
CA PHE A 273 0.80 -1.56 -21.83
C PHE A 273 1.35 -2.95 -22.19
N ILE A 274 0.53 -3.99 -22.09
CA ILE A 274 0.81 -5.36 -22.55
C ILE A 274 -0.48 -5.95 -23.12
N ASP A 275 -0.42 -6.48 -24.35
CA ASP A 275 -1.51 -7.21 -25.01
C ASP A 275 -1.01 -8.59 -25.49
N GLY A 276 -1.19 -9.61 -24.66
CA GLY A 276 -0.90 -10.99 -25.02
C GLY A 276 0.56 -11.43 -24.94
N ASP A 277 1.49 -10.53 -24.61
CA ASP A 277 2.89 -10.90 -24.43
C ASP A 277 3.13 -11.50 -23.02
N ILE A 278 3.00 -12.83 -22.93
CA ILE A 278 3.25 -13.59 -21.70
C ILE A 278 4.70 -13.41 -21.21
N ARG A 279 5.67 -13.25 -22.12
CA ARG A 279 7.07 -13.07 -21.75
C ARG A 279 7.24 -11.72 -21.07
N ALA A 280 6.77 -10.63 -21.69
CA ALA A 280 6.83 -9.29 -21.11
C ALA A 280 6.07 -9.23 -19.77
N TYR A 281 4.85 -9.77 -19.72
CA TYR A 281 4.02 -9.85 -18.50
C TYR A 281 4.78 -10.48 -17.33
N ASN A 282 5.43 -11.61 -17.55
CA ASN A 282 6.18 -12.30 -16.50
C ASN A 282 7.49 -11.59 -16.15
N LEU A 283 8.17 -10.99 -17.13
CA LEU A 283 9.49 -10.37 -16.95
C LEU A 283 9.42 -9.11 -16.06
N VAL A 284 8.45 -8.22 -16.31
CA VAL A 284 8.38 -6.90 -15.64
C VAL A 284 8.17 -6.99 -14.12
N MET A 285 7.69 -8.12 -13.60
CA MET A 285 7.50 -8.32 -12.14
C MET A 285 8.68 -8.97 -11.43
N HIS A 286 9.65 -9.53 -12.16
CA HIS A 286 10.71 -10.37 -11.57
C HIS A 286 12.05 -9.68 -11.40
N THR A 287 12.45 -8.84 -12.35
CA THR A 287 13.79 -8.25 -12.38
C THR A 287 13.76 -6.72 -12.39
N SER A 288 12.57 -6.12 -12.31
CA SER A 288 12.39 -4.68 -12.47
C SER A 288 12.93 -3.86 -11.29
N PRO A 289 13.63 -2.74 -11.55
CA PRO A 289 14.03 -1.77 -10.52
C PRO A 289 12.84 -1.02 -9.90
N TRP A 290 11.61 -1.22 -10.38
CA TRP A 290 10.39 -0.77 -9.73
C TRP A 290 10.23 -1.35 -8.31
N TRP A 291 10.51 -2.65 -8.13
CA TRP A 291 10.17 -3.34 -6.89
C TRP A 291 10.84 -2.73 -5.64
N PRO A 292 12.16 -2.40 -5.64
CA PRO A 292 12.76 -1.71 -4.50
C PRO A 292 12.20 -0.31 -4.25
N ASN A 293 11.78 0.42 -5.29
CA ASN A 293 11.17 1.74 -5.15
C ASN A 293 9.81 1.67 -4.42
N ILE A 294 8.91 0.76 -4.85
CA ILE A 294 7.62 0.62 -4.17
C ILE A 294 7.76 0.06 -2.76
N MET A 295 8.78 -0.79 -2.53
CA MET A 295 9.11 -1.26 -1.19
C MET A 295 9.64 -0.15 -0.29
N GLN A 296 10.27 0.91 -0.83
CA GLN A 296 10.62 2.11 -0.06
C GLN A 296 9.36 2.77 0.51
N GLN A 297 8.38 3.08 -0.35
CA GLN A 297 7.11 3.67 0.04
C GLN A 297 6.40 2.79 1.09
N THR A 298 6.32 1.48 0.84
CA THR A 298 5.65 0.55 1.75
C THR A 298 6.36 0.47 3.10
N THR A 299 7.69 0.52 3.12
CA THR A 299 8.50 0.43 4.35
C THR A 299 8.43 1.73 5.15
N ILE A 300 8.43 2.89 4.50
CA ILE A 300 8.23 4.20 5.15
C ILE A 300 6.87 4.22 5.86
N ARG A 301 5.79 3.88 5.14
CA ARG A 301 4.45 3.78 5.71
C ARG A 301 4.39 2.83 6.91
N ALA A 302 5.04 1.67 6.80
CA ALA A 302 5.11 0.70 7.88
C ALA A 302 5.90 1.22 9.09
N LEU A 303 7.01 1.94 8.86
CA LEU A 303 7.80 2.55 9.93
C LEU A 303 6.99 3.60 10.69
N THR A 304 6.32 4.52 9.98
CA THR A 304 5.42 5.52 10.58
C THR A 304 4.35 4.85 11.46
N LYS A 305 3.76 3.76 10.98
CA LYS A 305 2.77 2.98 11.74
C LYS A 305 3.37 2.33 12.99
N LEU A 306 4.57 1.75 12.91
CA LEU A 306 5.24 1.14 14.06
C LEU A 306 5.61 2.17 15.13
N GLU A 307 6.10 3.35 14.72
CA GLU A 307 6.41 4.45 15.64
C GLU A 307 5.16 4.96 16.36
N PHE A 308 4.06 5.12 15.61
CA PHE A 308 2.75 5.42 16.17
C PHE A 308 2.32 4.35 17.20
N LEU A 309 2.40 3.07 16.85
CA LEU A 309 1.96 1.98 17.73
C LEU A 309 2.83 1.84 18.97
N TYR A 310 4.14 2.06 18.86
CA TYR A 310 5.04 2.11 20.01
C TYR A 310 4.58 3.18 21.00
N ARG A 311 4.28 4.38 20.51
CA ARG A 311 3.84 5.46 21.40
C ARG A 311 2.44 5.23 21.94
N LEU A 312 1.53 4.69 21.13
CA LEU A 312 0.17 4.35 21.57
C LEU A 312 0.19 3.32 22.71
N ALA A 313 0.98 2.25 22.58
CA ALA A 313 1.18 1.27 23.63
C ALA A 313 1.75 1.91 24.90
N GLY A 314 2.76 2.77 24.77
CA GLY A 314 3.36 3.49 25.90
C GLY A 314 2.37 4.41 26.61
N LEU A 315 1.54 5.13 25.86
CA LEU A 315 0.47 5.98 26.41
C LEU A 315 -0.57 5.15 27.16
N MET A 316 -0.90 3.95 26.69
CA MET A 316 -1.83 3.05 27.39
C MET A 316 -1.23 2.55 28.71
N ALA A 317 0.06 2.23 28.74
CA ALA A 317 0.78 1.84 29.95
C ALA A 317 0.87 3.00 30.95
N GLU A 318 1.18 4.21 30.48
CA GLU A 318 1.16 5.43 31.30
C GLU A 318 -0.24 5.70 31.88
N ALA A 319 -1.28 5.51 31.07
CA ALA A 319 -2.67 5.73 31.48
C ALA A 319 -3.15 4.78 32.60
N THR A 320 -2.47 3.64 32.79
CA THR A 320 -2.72 2.70 33.89
C THR A 320 -1.59 2.68 34.92
N ASN A 321 -0.56 3.50 34.74
CA ASN A 321 0.69 3.48 35.49
C ASN A 321 1.35 2.08 35.58
N ASP A 322 1.18 1.27 34.52
CA ASP A 322 1.75 -0.07 34.47
C ASP A 322 3.22 -0.02 34.04
N ASN A 323 4.10 -0.25 35.01
CA ASN A 323 5.55 -0.34 34.83
C ASN A 323 6.08 -1.76 35.03
N SER A 324 5.22 -2.78 34.93
CA SER A 324 5.60 -4.18 35.10
C SER A 324 6.60 -4.63 34.04
N ASP A 325 7.41 -5.64 34.38
CA ASP A 325 8.39 -6.21 33.45
C ASP A 325 7.71 -6.75 32.18
N GLY A 326 6.50 -7.30 32.28
CA GLY A 326 5.74 -7.79 31.13
C GLY A 326 5.34 -6.69 30.15
N THR A 327 4.87 -5.54 30.65
CA THR A 327 4.53 -4.39 29.79
C THR A 327 5.79 -3.76 29.19
N ARG A 328 6.87 -3.65 29.97
CA ARG A 328 8.16 -3.13 29.48
C ARG A 328 8.78 -4.02 28.40
N ASP A 329 8.69 -5.34 28.54
CA ASP A 329 9.13 -6.32 27.54
C ASP A 329 8.38 -6.14 26.22
N MET A 330 7.04 -6.06 26.26
CA MET A 330 6.21 -5.83 25.08
C MET A 330 6.50 -4.49 24.39
N LEU A 331 6.76 -3.42 25.16
CA LEU A 331 7.17 -2.14 24.57
C LEU A 331 8.55 -2.24 23.90
N GLY A 332 9.50 -2.96 24.52
CA GLY A 332 10.80 -3.28 23.93
C GLY A 332 10.69 -4.13 22.65
N GLU A 333 9.71 -5.02 22.58
CA GLU A 333 9.39 -5.83 21.40
C GLU A 333 8.97 -4.92 20.23
N ILE A 334 8.02 -3.99 20.43
CA ILE A 334 7.63 -3.03 19.39
C ILE A 334 8.80 -2.14 18.97
N TYR A 335 9.58 -1.64 19.94
CA TYR A 335 10.76 -0.81 19.66
C TYR A 335 11.78 -1.54 18.77
N THR A 336 11.97 -2.84 18.99
CA THR A 336 12.84 -3.67 18.14
C THR A 336 12.35 -3.69 16.69
N TYR A 337 11.03 -3.75 16.46
CA TYR A 337 10.45 -3.68 15.12
C TYR A 337 10.65 -2.32 14.46
N VAL A 338 10.50 -1.23 15.21
CA VAL A 338 10.78 0.15 14.76
C VAL A 338 12.22 0.27 14.27
N GLU A 339 13.19 -0.02 15.14
CA GLU A 339 14.60 0.18 14.80
C GLU A 339 15.08 -0.79 13.72
N THR A 340 14.60 -2.03 13.69
CA THR A 340 14.96 -2.96 12.60
C THR A 340 14.44 -2.46 11.26
N THR A 341 13.20 -1.96 11.21
CA THR A 341 12.62 -1.39 9.98
C THR A 341 13.40 -0.16 9.52
N ARG A 342 13.70 0.76 10.45
CA ARG A 342 14.49 1.96 10.18
C ARG A 342 15.90 1.62 9.70
N SER A 343 16.62 0.71 10.36
CA SER A 343 17.96 0.27 9.95
C SER A 343 17.96 -0.33 8.55
N CYS A 344 16.99 -1.18 8.22
CA CYS A 344 16.88 -1.78 6.89
C CYS A 344 16.59 -0.72 5.81
N LEU A 345 15.69 0.23 6.07
CA LEU A 345 15.37 1.32 5.14
C LEU A 345 16.59 2.20 4.86
N LEU A 346 17.26 2.68 5.91
CA LEU A 346 18.47 3.51 5.77
C LEU A 346 19.59 2.76 5.05
N CYS A 347 19.79 1.47 5.35
CA CYS A 347 20.77 0.64 4.66
C CYS A 347 20.43 0.46 3.16
N ALA A 348 19.14 0.30 2.84
CA ALA A 348 18.69 0.19 1.45
C ALA A 348 18.96 1.47 0.66
N GLU A 349 18.70 2.63 1.25
CA GLU A 349 18.86 3.94 0.62
C GLU A 349 20.34 4.34 0.48
N ASP A 350 21.15 4.11 1.52
CA ASP A 350 22.60 4.38 1.50
C ASP A 350 23.33 3.55 0.45
N ARG A 351 22.86 2.31 0.23
CA ARG A 351 23.44 1.37 -0.74
C ARG A 351 22.73 1.35 -2.09
N ALA A 352 21.98 2.39 -2.42
CA ALA A 352 21.18 2.43 -3.64
C ALA A 352 21.96 2.02 -4.90
N VAL A 353 21.26 1.40 -5.83
CA VAL A 353 21.81 0.88 -7.08
C VAL A 353 21.25 1.67 -8.26
N THR A 354 22.11 1.94 -9.24
CA THR A 354 21.69 2.49 -10.54
C THR A 354 21.43 1.33 -11.49
N SER A 355 20.20 1.25 -11.99
CA SER A 355 19.80 0.28 -13.02
C SER A 355 20.38 0.65 -14.39
N GLU A 356 20.27 -0.27 -15.34
CA GLU A 356 20.74 -0.13 -16.73
C GLU A 356 20.09 1.07 -17.46
N ASP A 357 18.81 1.35 -17.17
CA ASP A 357 18.07 2.52 -17.68
C ASP A 357 18.35 3.82 -16.89
N GLY A 358 19.33 3.77 -15.97
CA GLY A 358 19.77 4.90 -15.15
C GLY A 358 18.80 5.27 -14.03
N LEU A 359 17.76 4.47 -13.75
CA LEU A 359 16.90 4.67 -12.58
C LEU A 359 17.67 4.25 -11.34
N VAL A 360 17.75 5.13 -10.33
CA VAL A 360 18.32 4.82 -9.02
C VAL A 360 17.22 4.31 -8.11
N HIS A 361 17.49 3.20 -7.44
CA HIS A 361 16.54 2.56 -6.52
C HIS A 361 17.26 2.07 -5.27
N PRO A 362 16.56 1.95 -4.12
CA PRO A 362 17.16 1.37 -2.93
C PRO A 362 17.67 -0.05 -3.17
N GLU A 363 18.65 -0.48 -2.39
CA GLU A 363 19.17 -1.84 -2.46
C GLU A 363 18.15 -2.86 -1.94
N GLY A 364 17.73 -3.76 -2.82
CA GLY A 364 16.68 -4.74 -2.54
C GLY A 364 17.04 -5.73 -1.42
N ARG A 365 18.33 -6.05 -1.22
CA ARG A 365 18.79 -6.99 -0.17
C ARG A 365 18.34 -6.60 1.23
N ALA A 366 18.26 -5.30 1.52
CA ALA A 366 17.84 -4.82 2.84
C ALA A 366 16.31 -4.78 2.99
N LEU A 367 15.55 -4.67 1.89
CA LEU A 367 14.09 -4.57 1.90
C LEU A 367 13.37 -5.94 1.82
N HIS A 368 13.99 -6.94 1.19
CA HIS A 368 13.39 -8.27 1.07
C HIS A 368 13.08 -8.96 2.41
N PRO A 369 13.95 -8.93 3.43
CA PRO A 369 13.63 -9.46 4.74
C PRO A 369 12.41 -8.78 5.35
N LEU A 370 12.29 -7.45 5.21
CA LEU A 370 11.13 -6.69 5.72
C LEU A 370 9.83 -7.14 5.05
N ARG A 371 9.84 -7.45 3.75
CA ARG A 371 8.66 -7.99 3.07
C ARG A 371 8.12 -9.28 3.71
N ALA A 372 8.97 -10.09 4.33
CA ALA A 372 8.56 -11.31 5.02
C ALA A 372 8.22 -11.08 6.51
N LEU A 373 8.84 -10.09 7.14
CA LEU A 373 8.74 -9.82 8.57
C LEU A 373 7.58 -8.88 8.94
N LEU A 374 7.38 -7.81 8.16
CA LEU A 374 6.33 -6.81 8.41
C LEU A 374 4.93 -7.44 8.60
N PRO A 375 4.47 -8.40 7.77
CA PRO A 375 3.16 -9.03 7.99
C PRO A 375 3.02 -9.73 9.35
N LYS A 376 4.12 -10.23 9.92
CA LYS A 376 4.11 -10.88 11.24
C LYS A 376 4.17 -9.85 12.37
N TRP A 377 5.01 -8.84 12.21
CA TRP A 377 5.21 -7.80 13.21
C TRP A 377 3.95 -6.96 13.41
N MET A 378 3.28 -6.56 12.32
CA MET A 378 2.05 -5.74 12.43
C MET A 378 0.95 -6.47 13.21
N VAL A 379 0.75 -7.75 12.94
CA VAL A 379 -0.16 -8.62 13.71
C VAL A 379 0.23 -8.68 15.18
N ARG A 380 1.52 -8.89 15.43
CA ARG A 380 2.05 -9.00 16.79
C ARG A 380 1.90 -7.69 17.56
N THR A 381 2.11 -6.55 16.93
CA THR A 381 1.88 -5.24 17.54
C THR A 381 0.40 -5.05 17.88
N ASN A 382 -0.53 -5.47 17.02
CA ASN A 382 -1.96 -5.44 17.35
C ASN A 382 -2.31 -6.35 18.54
N GLU A 383 -1.68 -7.52 18.67
CA GLU A 383 -1.81 -8.38 19.85
C GLU A 383 -1.26 -7.73 21.12
N ILE A 384 -0.11 -7.05 21.04
CA ILE A 384 0.49 -6.32 22.16
C ILE A 384 -0.45 -5.20 22.64
N ILE A 385 -0.99 -4.39 21.72
CA ILE A 385 -1.96 -3.33 22.06
C ILE A 385 -3.18 -3.94 22.78
N ARG A 386 -3.73 -5.05 22.26
CA ARG A 386 -4.84 -5.76 22.92
C ARG A 386 -4.48 -6.29 24.30
N THR A 387 -3.24 -6.74 24.49
CA THR A 387 -2.75 -7.29 25.76
C THR A 387 -2.53 -6.20 26.80
N ILE A 388 -1.82 -5.12 26.46
CA ILE A 388 -1.60 -3.96 27.34
C ILE A 388 -2.94 -3.31 27.68
N GLY A 389 -3.83 -3.18 26.69
CA GLY A 389 -5.11 -2.51 26.89
C GLY A 389 -6.11 -3.31 27.69
N ASN A 390 -6.21 -4.62 27.44
CA ASN A 390 -7.16 -5.53 28.07
C ASN A 390 -8.58 -4.91 28.12
N ALA A 391 -9.33 -5.10 29.21
CA ALA A 391 -10.69 -4.58 29.39
C ALA A 391 -10.81 -3.05 29.24
N ASN A 392 -9.73 -2.29 29.39
CA ASN A 392 -9.76 -0.83 29.24
C ASN A 392 -10.04 -0.37 27.80
N LEU A 393 -9.74 -1.21 26.81
CA LEU A 393 -10.09 -0.95 25.41
C LEU A 393 -11.61 -0.91 25.19
N LEU A 394 -12.36 -1.67 26.01
CA LEU A 394 -13.82 -1.73 25.94
C LEU A 394 -14.47 -0.76 26.94
N ALA A 395 -13.82 -0.51 28.08
CA ALA A 395 -14.30 0.35 29.15
C ALA A 395 -13.84 1.81 29.00
N ALA A 396 -14.00 2.39 27.80
CA ALA A 396 -13.64 3.78 27.51
C ALA A 396 -14.90 4.62 27.16
N PRO A 397 -15.24 5.65 27.95
CA PRO A 397 -16.43 6.46 27.72
C PRO A 397 -16.31 7.25 26.41
N THR A 398 -17.45 7.46 25.75
CA THR A 398 -17.55 8.32 24.56
C THR A 398 -17.36 9.79 24.92
N LYS A 399 -17.02 10.61 23.92
CA LYS A 399 -16.93 12.06 24.09
C LYS A 399 -18.27 12.67 24.50
N ALA A 400 -19.38 12.15 23.99
CA ALA A 400 -20.72 12.58 24.37
C ALA A 400 -21.02 12.31 25.86
N GLN A 401 -20.68 11.12 26.35
CA GLN A 401 -20.82 10.79 27.78
C GLN A 401 -19.97 11.70 28.67
N LEU A 402 -18.74 12.01 28.27
CA LEU A 402 -17.87 12.95 29.00
C LEU A 402 -18.33 14.41 28.92
N SER A 403 -19.32 14.73 28.09
CA SER A 403 -19.89 16.08 27.99
C SER A 403 -21.06 16.29 28.94
N ASP A 404 -21.63 15.22 29.49
CA ASP A 404 -22.63 15.30 30.56
C ASP A 404 -21.93 15.57 31.91
N GLU A 405 -22.35 16.61 32.63
CA GLU A 405 -21.68 17.06 33.86
C GLU A 405 -21.62 15.97 34.94
N ARG A 406 -22.73 15.24 35.13
CA ARG A 406 -22.81 14.19 36.14
C ARG A 406 -21.93 13.01 35.75
N ILE A 407 -22.00 12.57 34.50
CA ILE A 407 -21.20 11.44 34.01
C ILE A 407 -19.71 11.80 33.98
N SER A 408 -19.36 13.02 33.57
CA SER A 408 -17.98 13.51 33.62
C SER A 408 -17.43 13.49 35.04
N ALA A 409 -18.17 13.98 36.03
CA ALA A 409 -17.74 13.95 37.44
C ALA A 409 -17.50 12.51 37.93
N LEU A 410 -18.38 11.56 37.58
CA LEU A 410 -18.19 10.15 37.89
C LEU A 410 -16.98 9.54 37.16
N CYS A 411 -16.72 9.95 35.92
CA CYS A 411 -15.54 9.49 35.19
C CYS A 411 -14.24 10.03 35.80
N GLU A 412 -14.22 11.29 36.27
CA GLU A 412 -13.07 11.84 36.99
C GLU A 412 -12.80 11.06 38.29
N GLU A 413 -13.86 10.64 38.99
CA GLU A 413 -13.71 9.84 40.21
C GLU A 413 -13.24 8.40 39.93
N PHE A 414 -13.85 7.70 38.97
CA PHE A 414 -13.69 6.25 38.81
C PHE A 414 -12.89 5.80 37.58
N LEU A 415 -12.63 6.69 36.62
CA LEU A 415 -12.01 6.38 35.33
C LEU A 415 -10.87 7.35 34.95
N HIS A 416 -10.25 8.02 35.93
CA HIS A 416 -9.08 8.85 35.69
C HIS A 416 -7.86 8.02 35.24
N GLY A 417 -6.90 8.69 34.60
CA GLY A 417 -5.63 8.06 34.23
C GLY A 417 -4.68 7.97 35.42
N GLY A 418 -3.73 7.04 35.35
CA GLY A 418 -2.64 6.97 36.32
C GLY A 418 -1.80 8.25 36.36
N GLY A 419 -1.32 8.61 37.55
CA GLY A 419 -0.56 9.85 37.77
C GLY A 419 -1.43 11.10 37.57
N ASP A 420 -0.93 12.06 36.78
CA ASP A 420 -1.62 13.32 36.48
C ASP A 420 -2.39 13.28 35.14
N MET A 421 -2.61 12.10 34.56
CA MET A 421 -3.25 12.00 33.25
C MET A 421 -4.76 12.34 33.33
N PRO A 422 -5.24 13.35 32.58
CA PRO A 422 -6.66 13.72 32.59
C PRO A 422 -7.57 12.60 32.08
N THR A 423 -8.76 12.46 32.67
CA THR A 423 -9.76 11.44 32.32
C THR A 423 -10.13 11.45 30.84
N HIS A 424 -10.35 12.63 30.26
CA HIS A 424 -10.66 12.75 28.83
C HIS A 424 -9.52 12.25 27.94
N LYS A 425 -8.26 12.44 28.36
CA LYS A 425 -7.09 12.01 27.59
C LYS A 425 -6.95 10.49 27.63
N ARG A 426 -7.13 9.89 28.82
CA ARG A 426 -7.19 8.44 28.98
C ARG A 426 -8.26 7.84 28.07
N ALA A 427 -9.49 8.36 28.11
CA ALA A 427 -10.59 7.87 27.28
C ALA A 427 -10.23 7.91 25.78
N GLN A 428 -9.69 9.03 25.30
CA GLN A 428 -9.27 9.17 23.90
C GLN A 428 -8.20 8.15 23.49
N ILE A 429 -7.19 7.91 24.34
CA ILE A 429 -6.12 6.93 24.06
C ILE A 429 -6.72 5.52 23.88
N PHE A 430 -7.57 5.07 24.81
CA PHE A 430 -8.15 3.72 24.73
C PHE A 430 -9.16 3.58 23.59
N ARG A 431 -9.94 4.63 23.28
CA ARG A 431 -10.84 4.61 22.11
C ARG A 431 -10.07 4.55 20.80
N MET A 432 -9.04 5.36 20.65
CA MET A 432 -8.14 5.34 19.49
C MET A 432 -7.48 3.96 19.32
N ALA A 433 -6.99 3.38 20.41
CA ALA A 433 -6.39 2.05 20.39
C ALA A 433 -7.39 0.96 19.98
N TRP A 434 -8.59 0.96 20.56
CA TRP A 434 -9.63 0.00 20.18
C TRP A 434 -10.04 0.17 18.72
N ASP A 435 -10.20 1.41 18.27
CA ASP A 435 -10.58 1.67 16.88
C ASP A 435 -9.50 1.22 15.89
N PHE A 436 -8.23 1.25 16.28
CA PHE A 436 -7.11 0.77 15.47
C PHE A 436 -6.99 -0.77 15.42
N VAL A 437 -7.24 -1.50 16.53
CA VAL A 437 -6.96 -2.96 16.61
C VAL A 437 -8.18 -3.87 16.73
N GLY A 438 -9.34 -3.32 17.08
CA GLY A 438 -10.52 -4.11 17.49
C GLY A 438 -11.81 -3.76 16.78
N SER A 439 -11.89 -2.60 16.12
CA SER A 439 -13.02 -2.26 15.24
C SER A 439 -13.04 -3.13 13.98
N SER A 440 -14.12 -3.07 13.20
CA SER A 440 -14.18 -3.72 11.88
C SER A 440 -13.06 -3.22 10.95
N LEU A 441 -12.76 -1.92 10.95
CA LEU A 441 -11.63 -1.37 10.19
C LEU A 441 -10.28 -1.89 10.74
N GLY A 442 -10.12 -1.96 12.06
CA GLY A 442 -8.92 -2.49 12.69
C GLY A 442 -8.65 -3.95 12.32
N MET A 443 -9.69 -4.78 12.33
CA MET A 443 -9.60 -6.18 11.91
C MET A 443 -9.39 -6.34 10.40
N ARG A 444 -9.97 -5.46 9.57
CA ARG A 444 -9.64 -5.38 8.14
C ARG A 444 -8.18 -5.05 7.93
N ASN A 445 -7.64 -4.09 8.66
CA ASN A 445 -6.22 -3.70 8.57
C ASN A 445 -5.29 -4.81 9.05
N ASP A 446 -5.67 -5.57 10.08
CA ASP A 446 -4.95 -6.77 10.51
C ASP A 446 -4.88 -7.82 9.38
N LEU A 447 -6.00 -8.08 8.70
CA LEU A 447 -6.05 -8.99 7.55
C LEU A 447 -5.25 -8.46 6.35
N TYR A 448 -5.36 -7.17 6.07
CA TYR A 448 -4.62 -6.49 5.00
C TYR A 448 -3.11 -6.65 5.22
N GLU A 449 -2.57 -6.29 6.38
CA GLU A 449 -1.12 -6.34 6.63
C GLU A 449 -0.57 -7.79 6.57
N ARG A 450 -1.39 -8.80 6.91
CA ARG A 450 -1.00 -10.22 6.79
C ARG A 450 -0.73 -10.67 5.35
N HIS A 451 -1.45 -10.10 4.38
CA HIS A 451 -1.53 -10.66 3.03
C HIS A 451 -1.15 -9.70 1.92
N TYR A 452 -1.17 -8.39 2.17
CA TYR A 452 -0.88 -7.35 1.20
C TYR A 452 0.50 -7.55 0.52
N LEU A 453 1.54 -7.86 1.31
CA LEU A 453 2.89 -8.09 0.79
C LEU A 453 3.08 -9.50 0.17
N GLY A 454 2.01 -10.26 0.04
CA GLY A 454 2.03 -11.63 -0.44
C GLY A 454 2.55 -12.63 0.60
N SER A 455 2.78 -13.86 0.16
CA SER A 455 3.14 -14.97 1.05
C SER A 455 4.58 -14.84 1.59
N PRO A 456 4.81 -14.86 2.92
CA PRO A 456 6.15 -14.91 3.49
C PRO A 456 6.97 -16.10 2.97
N LYS A 457 6.33 -17.25 2.71
CA LYS A 457 6.98 -18.42 2.11
C LYS A 457 7.55 -18.09 0.73
N ARG A 458 6.78 -17.43 -0.15
CA ARG A 458 7.27 -17.02 -1.47
C ARG A 458 8.41 -16.01 -1.36
N THR A 459 8.32 -15.07 -0.41
CA THR A 459 9.39 -14.12 -0.13
C THR A 459 10.68 -14.82 0.31
N HIS A 460 10.62 -15.81 1.21
CA HIS A 460 11.80 -16.57 1.63
C HIS A 460 12.46 -17.32 0.47
N LEU A 461 11.65 -17.96 -0.40
CA LEU A 461 12.16 -18.63 -1.60
C LEU A 461 12.83 -17.64 -2.56
N THR A 462 12.27 -16.44 -2.68
CA THR A 462 12.85 -15.36 -3.49
C THR A 462 14.19 -14.89 -2.91
N ILE A 463 14.28 -14.72 -1.59
CA ILE A 463 15.53 -14.35 -0.90
C ILE A 463 16.61 -15.41 -1.10
N GLU A 464 16.26 -16.69 -0.96
CA GLU A 464 17.19 -17.79 -1.22
C GLU A 464 17.72 -17.71 -2.65
N ARG A 465 16.82 -17.58 -3.63
CA ARG A 465 17.19 -17.53 -5.05
C ARG A 465 18.08 -16.34 -5.39
N LEU A 466 17.74 -15.14 -4.90
CA LEU A 466 18.41 -13.90 -5.29
C LEU A 466 19.71 -13.66 -4.53
N TYR A 467 19.80 -14.09 -3.27
CA TYR A 467 20.86 -13.61 -2.36
C TYR A 467 21.64 -14.70 -1.63
N ALA A 468 21.29 -15.99 -1.78
CA ALA A 468 22.03 -17.06 -1.09
C ALA A 468 23.47 -17.19 -1.61
N GLN A 469 23.70 -17.08 -2.92
CA GLN A 469 25.02 -17.40 -3.49
C GLN A 469 26.17 -16.54 -2.92
N PRO A 470 26.09 -15.20 -2.88
CA PRO A 470 27.17 -14.40 -2.29
C PRO A 470 27.41 -14.71 -0.81
N ASN A 471 26.37 -15.13 -0.08
CA ASN A 471 26.50 -15.52 1.33
C ASN A 471 27.12 -16.92 1.49
N ARG A 472 26.81 -17.86 0.57
CA ARG A 472 27.46 -19.18 0.50
C ARG A 472 28.94 -19.03 0.21
N ASP A 473 29.30 -18.28 -0.83
CA ASP A 473 30.71 -18.03 -1.20
C ASP A 473 31.50 -17.45 -0.01
N ARG A 474 30.89 -16.49 0.70
CA ARG A 474 31.51 -15.91 1.90
C ARG A 474 31.63 -16.93 3.05
N GLY A 475 30.60 -17.75 3.25
CA GLY A 475 30.58 -18.82 4.24
C GLY A 475 31.65 -19.88 3.98
N ASP A 476 31.76 -20.36 2.74
CA ASP A 476 32.74 -21.33 2.30
C ASP A 476 34.17 -20.80 2.54
N GLN A 477 34.45 -19.55 2.15
CA GLN A 477 35.74 -18.91 2.44
C GLN A 477 36.07 -18.78 3.93
N LEU A 478 35.07 -18.65 4.80
CA LEU A 478 35.28 -18.61 6.25
C LEU A 478 35.57 -20.01 6.79
N ILE A 479 34.81 -21.00 6.33
CA ILE A 479 34.94 -22.41 6.72
C ILE A 479 36.31 -22.94 6.26
N ASP A 480 36.67 -22.77 4.99
CA ASP A 480 37.92 -23.24 4.42
C ASP A 480 39.14 -22.66 5.16
N ARG A 481 39.11 -21.35 5.44
CA ARG A 481 40.18 -20.69 6.21
C ARG A 481 40.27 -21.22 7.63
N PHE A 482 39.14 -21.51 8.26
CA PHE A 482 39.12 -22.07 9.61
C PHE A 482 39.66 -23.51 9.62
N LEU A 483 39.18 -24.37 8.72
CA LEU A 483 39.61 -25.76 8.60
C LEU A 483 41.12 -25.86 8.30
N ALA A 484 41.63 -25.07 7.35
CA ALA A 484 43.06 -25.04 7.03
C ALA A 484 43.92 -24.64 8.24
N ALA A 485 43.46 -23.65 9.03
CA ALA A 485 44.15 -23.26 10.25
C ALA A 485 44.10 -24.34 11.35
N THR A 486 43.00 -25.09 11.44
CA THR A 486 42.85 -26.21 12.38
C THR A 486 43.77 -27.37 12.01
N GLU A 487 43.85 -27.76 10.74
CA GLU A 487 44.74 -28.82 10.27
C GLU A 487 46.22 -28.50 10.56
N GLN A 488 46.64 -27.25 10.34
CA GLN A 488 48.01 -26.81 10.66
C GLN A 488 48.34 -26.88 12.14
N ARG A 489 47.35 -26.77 13.03
CA ARG A 489 47.53 -26.94 14.49
C ARG A 489 47.53 -28.40 14.92
N GLY A 490 46.75 -29.25 14.26
CA GLY A 490 46.73 -30.69 14.54
C GLY A 490 47.98 -31.44 14.08
N ASN A 491 48.72 -30.87 13.11
CA ASN A 491 49.97 -31.42 12.59
C ASN A 491 51.24 -30.90 13.31
N ARG A 492 51.09 -30.10 14.37
CA ARG A 492 52.17 -29.67 15.28
C ARG A 492 52.01 -30.37 16.61
#